data_AF-A0A3D1R746-F1
#
_entry.id   AF-A0A3D1R746-F1
#
_cell.length_a   1.000
_cell.length_b   1.000
_cell.length_c   1.000
_cell.angle_alpha   90.00
_cell.angle_beta   90.00
_cell.angle_gamma   90.00
#
_symmetry.space_group_name_H-M   'P 1'
#
loop_
_entity.id
_entity.type
_entity.pdbx_description
1 polymer ?
#
loop_
_entity_poly.entity_id
_entity_poly.type
_entity_poly.pdbx_seq_one_letter_code
_entity_poly.pdbx_strand_id
1 'polypeptide(L)'
;MARAASRTSPIRRSTAMKRLLPIALLAAVGCVRASTFEKLQADYATSLKRVEQSDASLASCSRRVRSDPEIEKLKKGWTLVPVVVASQDISENTVLTFDMISQRPVPEQFVTTSVVKPDSASYIVGQEILMPVQTGDMLLWSMFETSKSVEKLSSFAKKDLRIFTVETTPASSCGQWVRPNDHVDVIAVLPSSEGKGMVATTVLENALVVATGKITGQTNLNLVPEGERAFKHVSLLVKPEEAERLALAQALGKLTLALRSSEDEGLRKSATPTTVKALFTKTGTAPR
;
A
#
# COMPACT_ATOMS: atom_id res chain seq x y z
N MET A 1 40.67 4.06 -21.48
CA MET A 1 40.03 4.35 -20.17
C MET A 1 39.06 5.51 -20.35
N ALA A 2 37.78 5.18 -20.53
CA ALA A 2 36.74 6.09 -20.97
C ALA A 2 36.14 6.87 -19.78
N ARG A 3 36.06 8.19 -19.92
CA ARG A 3 35.35 9.11 -19.03
C ARG A 3 33.84 8.87 -19.16
N ALA A 4 33.20 8.36 -18.11
CA ALA A 4 31.75 8.34 -18.01
C ALA A 4 31.25 9.70 -17.51
N ALA A 5 30.53 10.40 -18.38
CA ALA A 5 29.84 11.65 -18.09
C ALA A 5 28.63 11.37 -17.16
N SER A 6 28.62 11.97 -15.98
CA SER A 6 27.42 12.02 -15.14
C SER A 6 26.43 13.02 -15.74
N ARG A 7 25.41 12.48 -16.41
CA ARG A 7 24.20 13.21 -16.80
C ARG A 7 23.42 13.53 -15.53
N THR A 8 23.47 14.77 -15.08
CA THR A 8 22.52 15.30 -14.10
C THR A 8 21.17 15.53 -14.78
N SER A 9 20.16 14.81 -14.30
CA SER A 9 18.76 14.93 -14.67
C SER A 9 18.18 16.28 -14.20
N PRO A 10 17.15 16.82 -14.89
CA PRO A 10 16.80 18.23 -14.82
C PRO A 10 15.68 18.47 -13.78
N ILE A 11 16.00 18.51 -12.49
CA ILE A 11 15.03 18.87 -11.44
C ILE A 11 15.41 20.23 -10.83
N ARG A 12 15.45 21.25 -11.68
CA ARG A 12 15.36 22.67 -11.27
C ARG A 12 15.02 23.63 -12.41
N ARG A 13 14.29 23.15 -13.44
CA ARG A 13 13.81 24.00 -14.55
C ARG A 13 12.30 24.24 -14.57
N SER A 14 11.49 23.54 -13.78
CA SER A 14 10.02 23.61 -13.96
C SER A 14 9.31 24.81 -13.31
N THR A 15 9.93 25.51 -12.36
CA THR A 15 9.31 26.72 -11.75
C THR A 15 9.64 28.01 -12.49
N ALA A 16 10.76 28.07 -13.23
CA ALA A 16 11.12 29.22 -14.06
C ALA A 16 10.48 29.18 -15.45
N MET A 17 10.27 27.98 -16.03
CA MET A 17 9.66 27.85 -17.36
C MET A 17 8.13 28.00 -17.40
N LYS A 18 7.42 27.86 -16.26
CA LYS A 18 5.96 28.09 -16.20
C LYS A 18 5.54 29.57 -16.24
N ARG A 19 6.49 30.51 -16.31
CA ARG A 19 6.20 31.94 -16.55
C ARG A 19 6.52 32.42 -17.98
N LEU A 20 6.92 31.52 -18.89
CA LEU A 20 7.22 31.87 -20.28
C LEU A 20 6.00 31.89 -21.21
N LEU A 21 4.81 31.48 -20.74
CA LEU A 21 3.63 31.39 -21.62
C LEU A 21 2.77 32.67 -21.80
N PRO A 22 2.85 33.78 -21.03
CA PRO A 22 2.00 34.93 -21.34
C PRO A 22 2.68 35.99 -22.22
N ILE A 23 4.02 36.03 -22.33
CA ILE A 23 4.70 37.18 -22.98
C ILE A 23 4.66 37.09 -24.52
N ALA A 24 4.75 35.88 -25.09
CA ALA A 24 4.60 35.70 -26.54
C ALA A 24 3.15 35.87 -27.01
N LEU A 25 2.15 35.60 -26.15
CA LEU A 25 0.74 35.74 -26.47
C LEU A 25 0.29 37.22 -26.48
N LEU A 26 0.98 38.09 -25.72
CA LEU A 26 0.71 39.54 -25.67
C LEU A 26 1.22 40.32 -26.89
N ALA A 27 2.09 39.74 -27.72
CA ALA A 27 2.55 40.37 -28.97
C ALA A 27 1.52 40.24 -30.11
N ALA A 28 0.57 39.30 -30.01
CA ALA A 28 -0.48 39.09 -31.02
C ALA A 28 -1.71 40.01 -30.84
N VAL A 29 -1.81 40.72 -29.72
CA VAL A 29 -2.86 41.72 -29.45
C VAL A 29 -2.19 43.08 -29.45
N GLY A 30 -2.20 43.76 -30.61
CA GLY A 30 -1.41 44.95 -30.92
C GLY A 30 -1.68 46.18 -30.05
N CYS A 31 -1.22 46.19 -28.80
CA CYS A 31 -1.43 47.31 -27.86
C CYS A 31 -0.17 47.71 -27.05
N VAL A 32 1.02 47.21 -27.38
CA VAL A 32 2.25 47.55 -26.66
C VAL A 32 3.26 48.15 -27.63
N ARG A 33 3.67 49.43 -27.39
CA ARG A 33 4.72 50.10 -28.18
C ARG A 33 5.97 49.22 -28.21
N ALA A 34 6.62 49.07 -29.37
CA ALA A 34 7.83 48.25 -29.53
C ALA A 34 8.91 48.55 -28.47
N SER A 35 9.04 49.82 -28.07
CA SER A 35 9.99 50.27 -27.05
C SER A 35 9.72 49.75 -25.63
N THR A 36 8.48 49.36 -25.31
CA THR A 36 8.14 48.75 -24.01
C THR A 36 8.41 47.25 -23.98
N PHE A 37 8.34 46.57 -25.12
CA PHE A 37 8.68 45.14 -25.22
C PHE A 37 10.19 44.90 -25.11
N GLU A 38 10.99 45.77 -25.75
CA GLU A 38 12.45 45.71 -25.72
C GLU A 38 13.00 45.96 -24.30
N LYS A 39 12.37 46.86 -23.53
CA LYS A 39 12.69 47.09 -22.12
C LYS A 39 12.35 45.89 -21.23
N LEU A 40 11.19 45.27 -21.44
CA LEU A 40 10.78 44.06 -20.69
C LEU A 40 11.70 42.86 -20.98
N GLN A 41 12.15 42.69 -22.23
CA GLN A 41 13.13 41.65 -22.57
C GLN A 41 14.50 41.94 -21.95
N ALA A 42 14.95 43.19 -21.95
CA ALA A 42 16.20 43.60 -21.30
C ALA A 42 16.17 43.39 -19.78
N ASP A 43 15.05 43.71 -19.12
CA ASP A 43 14.85 43.50 -17.68
C ASP A 43 14.81 42.00 -17.33
N TYR A 44 14.16 41.18 -18.16
CA TYR A 44 14.15 39.73 -17.97
C TYR A 44 15.53 39.10 -18.16
N ALA A 45 16.27 39.49 -19.20
CA ALA A 45 17.65 39.05 -19.41
C ALA A 45 18.58 39.47 -18.25
N THR A 46 18.37 40.66 -17.68
CA THR A 46 19.14 41.15 -16.53
C THR A 46 18.81 40.39 -15.25
N SER A 47 17.55 40.03 -15.03
CA SER A 47 17.14 39.20 -13.89
C SER A 47 17.64 37.76 -13.99
N LEU A 48 17.66 37.16 -15.18
CA LEU A 48 18.26 35.83 -15.41
C LEU A 48 19.77 35.83 -15.12
N LYS A 49 20.51 36.83 -15.59
CA LYS A 49 21.94 36.97 -15.28
C LYS A 49 22.20 37.13 -13.78
N ARG A 50 21.29 37.81 -13.05
CA ARG A 50 21.37 37.96 -11.60
C ARG A 50 21.11 36.64 -10.86
N VAL A 51 20.19 35.81 -11.35
CA VAL A 51 19.96 34.45 -10.82
C VAL A 51 21.17 33.54 -11.09
N GLU A 52 21.72 33.55 -12.30
CA GLU A 52 22.93 32.77 -12.63
C GLU A 52 24.15 33.19 -11.80
N GLN A 53 24.35 34.49 -11.59
CA GLN A 53 25.39 35.02 -10.70
C GLN A 53 25.17 34.61 -9.24
N SER A 54 23.91 34.51 -8.79
CA SER A 54 23.59 34.02 -7.45
C SER A 54 23.83 32.52 -7.28
N ASP A 55 23.54 31.69 -8.31
CA ASP A 55 23.85 30.27 -8.29
C ASP A 55 25.38 30.03 -8.34
N ALA A 56 26.11 30.84 -9.11
CA ALA A 56 27.57 30.81 -9.15
C ALA A 56 28.21 31.26 -7.83
N SER A 57 27.61 32.25 -7.15
CA SER A 57 28.08 32.69 -5.83
C SER A 57 27.77 31.64 -4.75
N LEU A 58 26.61 30.97 -4.78
CA LEU A 58 26.29 29.84 -3.92
C LEU A 58 27.20 28.63 -4.18
N ALA A 59 27.53 28.36 -5.45
CA ALA A 59 28.48 27.32 -5.83
C ALA A 59 29.93 27.63 -5.36
N SER A 60 30.35 28.90 -5.40
CA SER A 60 31.67 29.31 -4.89
C SER A 60 31.71 29.35 -3.36
N CYS A 61 30.62 29.76 -2.71
CA CYS A 61 30.49 29.75 -1.25
C CYS A 61 30.47 28.32 -0.70
N SER A 62 29.69 27.41 -1.30
CA SER A 62 29.68 25.98 -0.92
C SER A 62 31.04 25.30 -1.14
N ARG A 63 31.80 25.72 -2.17
CA ARG A 63 33.16 25.22 -2.40
C ARG A 63 34.13 25.74 -1.33
N ARG A 64 34.01 27.01 -0.93
CA ARG A 64 34.81 27.63 0.14
C ARG A 64 34.54 26.98 1.50
N VAL A 65 33.27 26.80 1.86
CA VAL A 65 32.86 26.12 3.10
C VAL A 65 33.35 24.67 3.15
N ARG A 66 33.40 23.96 2.02
CA ARG A 66 33.98 22.59 1.98
C ARG A 66 35.49 22.56 2.25
N SER A 67 36.21 23.65 1.96
CA SER A 67 37.67 23.77 2.11
C SER A 67 38.11 24.56 3.35
N ASP A 68 37.19 24.93 4.25
CA ASP A 68 37.57 25.67 5.45
C ASP A 68 38.34 24.75 6.42
N PRO A 69 39.59 25.12 6.78
CA PRO A 69 40.48 24.28 7.58
C PRO A 69 39.95 24.02 8.99
N GLU A 70 39.04 24.87 9.47
CA GLU A 70 38.37 24.73 10.77
C GLU A 70 37.36 23.58 10.78
N ILE A 71 36.61 23.41 9.68
CA ILE A 71 35.69 22.28 9.49
C ILE A 71 36.47 20.97 9.33
N GLU A 72 37.66 21.02 8.72
CA GLU A 72 38.53 19.86 8.58
C GLU A 72 39.11 19.39 9.92
N LYS A 73 39.40 20.32 10.84
CA LYS A 73 39.78 20.00 12.23
C LYS A 73 38.63 19.34 12.99
N LEU A 74 37.40 19.84 12.83
CA LEU A 74 36.21 19.24 13.47
C LEU A 74 35.94 17.81 12.97
N LYS A 75 36.16 17.54 11.68
CA LYS A 75 36.00 16.21 11.08
C LYS A 75 36.97 15.16 11.62
N LYS A 76 38.18 15.55 12.07
CA LYS A 76 39.21 14.62 12.55
C LYS A 76 38.86 13.94 13.88
N GLY A 77 37.93 14.50 14.66
CA GLY A 77 37.51 13.95 15.96
C GLY A 77 36.29 13.03 15.90
N TRP A 78 35.73 12.76 14.72
CA TRP A 78 34.48 12.01 14.59
C TRP A 78 34.72 10.53 14.32
N THR A 79 34.13 9.68 15.16
CA THR A 79 33.99 8.25 14.87
C THR A 79 32.95 8.06 13.78
N LEU A 80 33.36 7.52 12.63
CA LEU A 80 32.50 7.30 11.47
C LEU A 80 31.94 5.88 11.49
N VAL A 81 30.63 5.76 11.29
CA VAL A 81 29.93 4.48 11.18
C VAL A 81 29.32 4.39 9.77
N PRO A 82 29.43 3.24 9.07
CA PRO A 82 28.79 3.05 7.78
C PRO A 82 27.27 2.93 7.96
N VAL A 83 26.52 3.68 7.15
CA VAL A 83 25.06 3.63 7.10
C VAL A 83 24.57 3.48 5.67
N VAL A 84 23.36 2.93 5.51
CA VAL A 84 22.73 2.80 4.19
C VAL A 84 22.01 4.09 3.83
N VAL A 85 22.28 4.59 2.62
CA VAL A 85 21.70 5.80 2.04
C VAL A 85 21.10 5.51 0.67
N ALA A 86 20.14 6.33 0.24
CA ALA A 86 19.60 6.26 -1.11
C ALA A 86 20.63 6.74 -2.15
N SER A 87 20.84 5.97 -3.22
CA SER A 87 21.75 6.33 -4.32
C SER A 87 21.11 7.26 -5.36
N GLN A 88 19.78 7.27 -5.41
CA GLN A 88 18.95 8.05 -6.33
C GLN A 88 17.66 8.47 -5.61
N ASP A 89 16.86 9.34 -6.24
CA ASP A 89 15.54 9.70 -5.73
C ASP A 89 14.59 8.50 -5.89
N ILE A 90 13.88 8.15 -4.82
CA ILE A 90 12.96 7.01 -4.78
C ILE A 90 11.57 7.52 -4.44
N SER A 91 10.60 7.23 -5.29
CA SER A 91 9.19 7.54 -5.06
C SER A 91 8.56 6.59 -4.02
N GLU A 92 7.49 7.04 -3.39
CA GLU A 92 6.62 6.17 -2.60
C GLU A 92 6.10 4.98 -3.43
N ASN A 93 5.80 3.87 -2.76
CA ASN A 93 5.35 2.58 -3.32
C ASN A 93 6.32 1.97 -4.36
N THR A 94 7.61 2.29 -4.28
CA THR A 94 8.64 1.69 -5.15
C THR A 94 9.35 0.57 -4.41
N VAL A 95 9.51 -0.59 -5.07
CA VAL A 95 10.26 -1.73 -4.54
C VAL A 95 11.76 -1.44 -4.59
N LEU A 96 12.42 -1.57 -3.44
CA LEU A 96 13.84 -1.28 -3.30
C LEU A 96 14.73 -2.37 -3.91
N THR A 97 15.67 -1.99 -4.78
CA THR A 97 16.70 -2.90 -5.31
C THR A 97 18.09 -2.51 -4.79
N PHE A 98 19.07 -3.42 -4.91
CA PHE A 98 20.45 -3.15 -4.51
C PHE A 98 21.09 -1.96 -5.25
N ASP A 99 20.64 -1.67 -6.47
CA ASP A 99 21.18 -0.56 -7.27
C ASP A 99 20.75 0.81 -6.73
N MET A 100 19.62 0.87 -6.01
CA MET A 100 19.04 2.09 -5.45
C MET A 100 19.61 2.47 -4.08
N ILE A 101 20.49 1.64 -3.51
CA ILE A 101 21.11 1.86 -2.22
C ILE A 101 22.63 2.01 -2.33
N SER A 102 23.20 2.77 -1.41
CA SER A 102 24.63 2.95 -1.28
C SER A 102 25.02 3.03 0.20
N GLN A 103 26.31 2.88 0.49
CA GLN A 103 26.83 3.02 1.84
C GLN A 103 27.61 4.32 1.95
N ARG A 104 27.38 5.07 3.03
CA ARG A 104 28.10 6.31 3.32
C ARG A 104 28.57 6.33 4.77
N PRO A 105 29.81 6.76 5.05
CA PRO A 105 30.25 6.99 6.42
C PRO A 105 29.58 8.24 6.99
N VAL A 106 28.94 8.10 8.14
CA VAL A 106 28.29 9.19 8.88
C VAL A 106 28.80 9.18 10.32
N PRO A 107 29.02 10.34 10.98
CA PRO A 107 29.42 10.37 12.38
C PRO A 107 28.39 9.71 13.27
N GLU A 108 28.85 8.92 14.25
CA GLU A 108 27.99 8.14 15.14
C GLU A 108 26.90 8.98 15.84
N GLN A 109 27.21 10.24 16.17
CA GLN A 109 26.28 11.17 16.82
C GLN A 109 25.00 11.45 16.01
N PHE A 110 25.01 11.24 14.70
CA PHE A 110 23.85 11.41 13.82
C PHE A 110 23.16 10.10 13.47
N VAL A 111 23.74 8.96 13.86
CA VAL A 111 23.18 7.63 13.58
C VAL A 111 22.30 7.23 14.74
N THR A 112 20.99 7.38 14.58
CA THR A 112 20.00 6.87 15.54
C THR A 112 19.78 5.36 15.35
N THR A 113 19.20 4.70 16.36
CA THR A 113 18.83 3.27 16.30
C THR A 113 17.90 2.93 15.14
N SER A 114 17.14 3.91 14.64
CA SER A 114 16.20 3.75 13.53
C SER A 114 16.87 3.68 12.16
N VAL A 115 18.16 3.99 12.05
CA VAL A 115 18.90 3.96 10.78
C VAL A 115 19.26 2.52 10.42
N VAL A 116 19.10 2.18 9.14
CA VAL A 116 19.48 0.87 8.61
C VAL A 116 21.00 0.77 8.50
N LYS A 117 21.55 -0.25 9.16
CA LYS A 117 22.98 -0.60 9.10
C LYS A 117 23.28 -1.43 7.86
N PRO A 118 24.53 -1.41 7.34
CA PRO A 118 24.91 -2.18 6.15
C PRO A 118 24.69 -3.69 6.32
N ASP A 119 24.92 -4.22 7.53
CA ASP A 119 24.72 -5.65 7.82
C ASP A 119 23.26 -6.11 7.64
N SER A 120 22.33 -5.18 7.83
CA SER A 120 20.89 -5.41 7.71
C SER A 120 20.31 -4.95 6.37
N ALA A 121 21.16 -4.57 5.40
CA ALA A 121 20.70 -4.07 4.10
C ALA A 121 19.93 -5.14 3.29
N SER A 122 20.20 -6.43 3.51
CA SER A 122 19.48 -7.52 2.85
C SER A 122 17.98 -7.57 3.21
N TYR A 123 17.58 -7.10 4.40
CA TYR A 123 16.20 -7.13 4.85
C TYR A 123 15.31 -6.05 4.22
N ILE A 124 15.92 -4.96 3.75
CA ILE A 124 15.21 -3.85 3.12
C ILE A 124 15.10 -4.02 1.60
N VAL A 125 15.94 -4.85 1.00
CA VAL A 125 15.86 -5.14 -0.44
C VAL A 125 14.63 -6.00 -0.72
N GLY A 126 13.82 -5.58 -1.69
CA GLY A 126 12.52 -6.17 -2.00
C GLY A 126 11.35 -5.59 -1.20
N GLN A 127 11.60 -4.68 -0.25
CA GLN A 127 10.53 -3.95 0.44
C GLN A 127 10.08 -2.73 -0.35
N GLU A 128 8.82 -2.33 -0.16
CA GLU A 128 8.27 -1.08 -0.69
C GLU A 128 8.52 0.08 0.27
N ILE A 129 8.95 1.21 -0.28
CA ILE A 129 9.11 2.45 0.46
C ILE A 129 7.75 3.16 0.61
N LEU A 130 7.41 3.58 1.84
CA LEU A 130 6.14 4.24 2.17
C LEU A 130 6.11 5.74 1.86
N MET A 131 7.27 6.38 1.79
CA MET A 131 7.39 7.84 1.65
C MET A 131 8.51 8.20 0.68
N PRO A 132 8.41 9.28 -0.11
CA PRO A 132 9.46 9.62 -1.06
C PRO A 132 10.78 9.94 -0.33
N VAL A 133 11.88 9.39 -0.84
CA VAL A 133 13.24 9.56 -0.31
C VAL A 133 14.10 10.24 -1.37
N GLN A 134 14.91 11.22 -0.96
CA GLN A 134 15.81 11.92 -1.87
C GLN A 134 17.20 11.28 -1.89
N THR A 135 17.93 11.53 -2.97
CA THR A 135 19.30 11.07 -3.14
C THR A 135 20.19 11.51 -1.97
N GLY A 136 20.81 10.54 -1.30
CA GLY A 136 21.74 10.77 -0.20
C GLY A 136 21.11 10.83 1.19
N ASP A 137 19.79 10.70 1.31
CA ASP A 137 19.12 10.52 2.60
C ASP A 137 19.45 9.16 3.20
N MET A 138 19.48 9.09 4.53
CA MET A 138 19.67 7.85 5.28
C MET A 138 18.37 7.05 5.26
N LEU A 139 18.46 5.74 5.05
CA LEU A 139 17.30 4.86 5.10
C LEU A 139 16.98 4.51 6.54
N LEU A 140 15.73 4.72 6.94
CA LEU A 140 15.23 4.42 8.28
C LEU A 140 14.27 3.23 8.21
N TRP A 141 14.24 2.42 9.28
CA TRP A 141 13.33 1.29 9.42
C TRP A 141 11.85 1.69 9.29
N SER A 142 11.49 2.91 9.71
CA SER A 142 10.12 3.43 9.62
C SER A 142 9.67 3.78 8.20
N MET A 143 10.60 3.86 7.24
CA MET A 143 10.28 4.14 5.84
C MET A 143 9.81 2.89 5.09
N PHE A 144 10.07 1.72 5.66
CA PHE A 144 9.68 0.43 5.11
C PHE A 144 8.47 -0.10 5.87
N GLU A 145 7.62 -0.84 5.18
CA GLU A 145 6.73 -1.75 5.88
C GLU A 145 7.60 -2.77 6.60
N THR A 146 7.66 -2.68 7.93
CA THR A 146 7.99 -3.85 8.75
C THR A 146 7.08 -4.96 8.25
N SER A 147 7.59 -6.17 8.04
CA SER A 147 6.90 -7.39 7.54
C SER A 147 5.57 -7.78 8.22
N LYS A 148 5.03 -6.92 9.07
CA LYS A 148 3.62 -6.73 9.40
C LYS A 148 2.99 -5.69 8.46
N SER A 149 3.25 -5.77 7.15
CA SER A 149 2.49 -5.00 6.16
C SER A 149 1.03 -5.19 6.52
N VAL A 150 0.31 -4.10 6.74
CA VAL A 150 -1.15 -4.16 6.90
C VAL A 150 -1.62 -4.76 5.60
N GLU A 151 -1.83 -6.08 5.59
CA GLU A 151 -2.13 -6.86 4.41
C GLU A 151 -3.32 -6.18 3.77
N LYS A 152 -3.07 -5.44 2.70
CA LYS A 152 -4.10 -4.67 2.03
C LYS A 152 -5.07 -5.72 1.51
N LEU A 153 -6.21 -5.89 2.17
CA LEU A 153 -7.22 -6.86 1.75
C LEU A 153 -7.62 -6.62 0.30
N SER A 154 -7.57 -5.35 -0.15
CA SER A 154 -7.76 -4.98 -1.55
C SER A 154 -6.82 -5.69 -2.53
N SER A 155 -5.61 -6.08 -2.13
CA SER A 155 -4.68 -6.84 -2.97
C SER A 155 -5.13 -8.28 -3.23
N PHE A 156 -5.96 -8.87 -2.35
CA PHE A 156 -6.53 -10.20 -2.55
C PHE A 156 -7.79 -10.15 -3.43
N ALA A 157 -8.42 -8.99 -3.58
CA ALA A 157 -9.57 -8.81 -4.46
C ALA A 157 -9.12 -8.80 -5.92
N LYS A 158 -9.34 -9.90 -6.64
CA LYS A 158 -9.17 -9.95 -8.11
C LYS A 158 -10.16 -9.00 -8.79
N LYS A 159 -9.85 -8.61 -10.03
CA LYS A 159 -10.76 -7.83 -10.89
C LYS A 159 -12.13 -8.54 -10.93
N ASP A 160 -13.20 -7.76 -10.75
CA ASP A 160 -14.61 -8.20 -10.70
C ASP A 160 -15.08 -8.97 -9.45
N LEU A 161 -14.22 -9.13 -8.44
CA LEU A 161 -14.60 -9.65 -7.13
C LEU A 161 -14.54 -8.57 -6.05
N ARG A 162 -15.25 -8.80 -4.95
CA ARG A 162 -15.31 -7.95 -3.77
C ARG A 162 -15.08 -8.79 -2.54
N ILE A 163 -14.48 -8.17 -1.53
CA ILE A 163 -14.35 -8.78 -0.22
C ILE A 163 -15.53 -8.31 0.62
N PHE A 164 -16.32 -9.27 1.11
CA PHE A 164 -17.45 -9.02 1.98
C PHE A 164 -17.20 -9.66 3.35
N THR A 165 -17.38 -8.89 4.42
CA THR A 165 -17.13 -9.36 5.77
C THR A 165 -18.43 -9.74 6.46
N VAL A 166 -18.51 -11.00 6.90
CA VAL A 166 -19.64 -11.54 7.66
C VAL A 166 -19.29 -11.53 9.15
N GLU A 167 -20.22 -11.02 9.96
CA GLU A 167 -20.13 -11.14 11.42
C GLU A 167 -20.46 -12.56 11.86
N THR A 168 -19.62 -13.13 12.71
CA THR A 168 -19.72 -14.52 13.15
C THR A 168 -19.50 -14.66 14.64
N THR A 169 -20.13 -15.67 15.21
CA THR A 169 -19.85 -16.17 16.55
C THR A 169 -19.16 -17.53 16.44
N PRO A 170 -18.52 -18.04 17.52
CA PRO A 170 -17.88 -19.36 17.47
C PRO A 170 -18.82 -20.49 17.01
N ALA A 171 -20.11 -20.39 17.35
CA ALA A 171 -21.11 -21.36 16.90
C ALA A 171 -21.45 -21.24 15.40
N SER A 172 -21.34 -20.05 14.83
CA SER A 172 -21.68 -19.80 13.41
C SER A 172 -20.48 -19.94 12.47
N SER A 173 -19.27 -20.21 12.99
CA SER A 173 -18.02 -20.37 12.24
C SER A 173 -17.36 -21.74 12.47
N CYS A 174 -18.18 -22.79 12.61
CA CYS A 174 -17.70 -24.16 12.84
C CYS A 174 -16.72 -24.27 14.02
N GLY A 175 -16.94 -23.55 15.12
CA GLY A 175 -16.04 -23.58 16.29
C GLY A 175 -14.72 -22.85 16.08
N GLN A 176 -14.69 -21.81 15.25
CA GLN A 176 -13.47 -21.07 14.88
C GLN A 176 -12.42 -21.90 14.12
N TRP A 177 -12.84 -22.97 13.45
CA TRP A 177 -11.95 -23.79 12.62
C TRP A 177 -11.71 -23.24 11.22
N VAL A 178 -12.54 -22.30 10.76
CA VAL A 178 -12.39 -21.67 9.44
C VAL A 178 -11.03 -20.96 9.34
N ARG A 179 -10.29 -21.25 8.28
CA ARG A 179 -9.00 -20.62 7.95
C ARG A 179 -9.07 -19.88 6.61
N PRO A 180 -8.15 -18.93 6.38
CA PRO A 180 -7.94 -18.37 5.05
C PRO A 180 -7.65 -19.48 4.04
N ASN A 181 -8.13 -19.33 2.81
CA ASN A 181 -8.08 -20.30 1.73
C ASN A 181 -9.03 -21.52 1.87
N ASP A 182 -9.88 -21.56 2.91
CA ASP A 182 -10.96 -22.54 2.98
C ASP A 182 -12.15 -22.13 2.12
N HIS A 183 -12.97 -23.12 1.76
CA HIS A 183 -14.25 -22.94 1.07
C HIS A 183 -15.42 -23.13 2.04
N VAL A 184 -16.37 -22.20 2.02
CA VAL A 184 -17.54 -22.21 2.90
C VAL A 184 -18.83 -21.96 2.13
N ASP A 185 -19.92 -22.56 2.61
CA ASP A 185 -21.28 -22.21 2.22
C ASP A 185 -21.88 -21.28 3.30
N VAL A 186 -22.66 -20.29 2.87
CA VAL A 186 -23.33 -19.33 3.76
C VAL A 186 -24.81 -19.65 3.83
N ILE A 187 -25.24 -20.08 5.00
CA ILE A 187 -26.64 -20.39 5.31
C ILE A 187 -27.23 -19.21 6.09
N ALA A 188 -28.31 -18.64 5.59
CA ALA A 188 -29.07 -17.61 6.27
C ALA A 188 -30.35 -18.19 6.87
N VAL A 189 -30.63 -17.83 8.12
CA VAL A 189 -31.93 -18.06 8.75
C VAL A 189 -32.67 -16.74 8.76
N LEU A 190 -33.73 -16.68 7.95
CA LEU A 190 -34.51 -15.46 7.69
C LEU A 190 -35.98 -15.70 8.06
N PRO A 191 -36.73 -14.65 8.44
CA PRO A 191 -38.17 -14.74 8.53
C PRO A 191 -38.75 -15.05 7.14
N SER A 192 -39.75 -15.94 7.09
CA SER A 192 -40.44 -16.27 5.85
C SER A 192 -41.11 -15.02 5.27
N SER A 193 -41.02 -14.85 3.93
CA SER A 193 -41.73 -13.77 3.22
C SER A 193 -43.25 -13.84 3.39
N GLU A 194 -43.80 -15.00 3.73
CA GLU A 194 -45.24 -15.21 3.98
C GLU A 194 -45.64 -14.95 5.44
N GLY A 195 -44.70 -14.47 6.28
CA GLY A 195 -44.95 -14.09 7.67
C GLY A 195 -45.15 -15.27 8.65
N LYS A 196 -45.09 -16.52 8.18
CA LYS A 196 -45.26 -17.72 9.01
C LYS A 196 -43.96 -18.50 9.17
N GLY A 197 -43.18 -18.14 10.18
CA GLY A 197 -42.03 -18.89 10.67
C GLY A 197 -40.68 -18.49 10.06
N MET A 198 -39.63 -19.20 10.46
CA MET A 198 -38.26 -19.02 9.96
C MET A 198 -37.98 -19.99 8.81
N VAL A 199 -37.19 -19.54 7.84
CA VAL A 199 -36.72 -20.34 6.71
C VAL A 199 -35.20 -20.29 6.69
N ALA A 200 -34.57 -21.46 6.61
CA ALA A 200 -33.14 -21.59 6.38
C ALA A 200 -32.87 -21.79 4.89
N THR A 201 -32.07 -20.92 4.29
CA THR A 201 -31.69 -21.00 2.87
C THR A 201 -30.19 -20.77 2.71
N THR A 202 -29.57 -21.49 1.77
CA THR A 202 -28.17 -21.25 1.40
C THR A 202 -28.14 -20.07 0.43
N VAL A 203 -27.55 -18.95 0.87
CA VAL A 203 -27.50 -17.70 0.10
C VAL A 203 -26.31 -17.69 -0.85
N LEU A 204 -25.20 -18.28 -0.40
CA LEU A 204 -23.97 -18.37 -1.17
C LEU A 204 -23.38 -19.78 -1.00
N GLU A 205 -22.96 -20.36 -2.11
CA GLU A 205 -22.28 -21.65 -2.15
C GLU A 205 -20.84 -21.47 -2.63
N ASN A 206 -19.93 -22.27 -2.11
CA ASN A 206 -18.52 -22.35 -2.51
C ASN A 206 -17.78 -21.00 -2.44
N ALA A 207 -17.99 -20.25 -1.37
CA ALA A 207 -17.30 -18.99 -1.13
C ALA A 207 -15.89 -19.21 -0.59
N LEU A 208 -14.89 -18.54 -1.18
CA LEU A 208 -13.52 -18.60 -0.69
C LEU A 208 -13.32 -17.64 0.48
N VAL A 209 -12.72 -18.12 1.56
CA VAL A 209 -12.35 -17.32 2.73
C VAL A 209 -11.01 -16.64 2.46
N VAL A 210 -11.01 -15.31 2.44
CA VAL A 210 -9.80 -14.51 2.23
C VAL A 210 -9.07 -14.26 3.54
N ALA A 211 -9.83 -13.94 4.58
CA ALA A 211 -9.28 -13.54 5.86
C ALA A 211 -10.21 -13.90 7.01
N THR A 212 -9.60 -14.16 8.15
CA THR A 212 -10.28 -14.55 9.37
C THR A 212 -9.80 -13.63 10.48
N GLY A 213 -10.63 -12.64 10.84
CA GLY A 213 -10.23 -11.56 11.74
C GLY A 213 -9.03 -10.77 11.19
N LYS A 214 -7.86 -10.94 11.83
CA LYS A 214 -6.59 -10.31 11.42
C LYS A 214 -5.62 -11.28 10.72
N ILE A 215 -6.02 -12.54 10.56
CA ILE A 215 -5.20 -13.59 9.93
C ILE A 215 -5.60 -13.69 8.47
N THR A 216 -4.65 -13.59 7.55
CA THR A 216 -4.85 -13.90 6.13
C THR A 216 -4.01 -15.12 5.70
N GLY A 217 -4.12 -15.51 4.43
CA GLY A 217 -3.35 -16.63 3.88
C GLY A 217 -1.83 -16.40 3.84
N GLN A 218 -1.35 -15.18 4.06
CA GLN A 218 0.08 -14.87 4.11
C GLN A 218 0.61 -14.77 5.54
N THR A 219 -0.27 -14.73 6.53
CA THR A 219 0.11 -14.66 7.94
C THR A 219 0.66 -16.00 8.43
N ASN A 220 1.89 -16.01 8.95
CA ASN A 220 2.49 -17.20 9.56
C ASN A 220 1.78 -17.55 10.88
N LEU A 221 0.89 -18.54 10.86
CA LEU A 221 0.12 -19.01 12.03
C LEU A 221 0.99 -19.40 13.25
N ASN A 222 2.22 -19.85 13.01
CA ASN A 222 3.17 -20.22 14.07
C ASN A 222 3.70 -19.03 14.87
N LEU A 223 3.64 -17.82 14.31
CA LEU A 223 4.08 -16.58 14.96
C LEU A 223 2.93 -15.88 15.69
N VAL A 224 1.68 -16.31 15.47
CA VAL A 224 0.49 -15.72 16.09
C VAL A 224 0.16 -16.47 17.38
N PRO A 225 0.12 -15.79 18.55
CA PRO A 225 -0.29 -16.39 19.81
C PRO A 225 -1.68 -17.01 19.71
N GLU A 226 -1.90 -18.15 20.38
CA GLU A 226 -3.16 -18.89 20.28
C GLU A 226 -4.38 -18.07 20.73
N GLY A 227 -4.21 -17.19 21.72
CA GLY A 227 -5.26 -16.27 22.18
C GLY A 227 -5.68 -15.21 21.13
N GLU A 228 -4.82 -14.92 20.15
CA GLU A 228 -5.10 -13.97 19.07
C GLU A 228 -5.68 -14.65 17.82
N ARG A 229 -5.77 -15.99 17.81
CA ARG A 229 -6.39 -16.76 16.71
C ARG A 229 -7.91 -16.72 16.74
N ALA A 230 -8.50 -16.27 17.85
CA ALA A 230 -9.94 -16.08 17.96
C ALA A 230 -10.40 -14.92 17.08
N PHE A 231 -11.44 -15.16 16.29
CA PHE A 231 -12.02 -14.17 15.38
C PHE A 231 -13.53 -14.07 15.57
N LYS A 232 -14.06 -12.90 15.20
CA LYS A 232 -15.49 -12.57 15.16
C LYS A 232 -15.97 -12.24 13.75
N HIS A 233 -15.04 -12.09 12.81
CA HIS A 233 -15.33 -11.65 11.46
C HIS A 233 -14.64 -12.58 10.47
N VAL A 234 -15.35 -12.97 9.43
CA VAL A 234 -14.81 -13.78 8.33
C VAL A 234 -15.02 -12.98 7.05
N SER A 235 -13.95 -12.79 6.30
CA SER A 235 -13.97 -12.06 5.03
C SER A 235 -13.97 -13.03 3.86
N LEU A 236 -15.00 -12.95 3.04
CA LEU A 236 -15.27 -13.84 1.92
C LEU A 236 -15.00 -13.11 0.59
N LEU A 237 -14.54 -13.85 -0.40
CA LEU A 237 -14.42 -13.37 -1.77
C LEU A 237 -15.72 -13.66 -2.52
N VAL A 238 -16.41 -12.62 -2.95
CA VAL A 238 -17.75 -12.71 -3.54
C VAL A 238 -17.88 -11.84 -4.78
N LYS A 239 -18.85 -12.16 -5.64
CA LYS A 239 -19.27 -11.26 -6.73
C LYS A 239 -20.05 -10.06 -6.19
N PRO A 240 -20.12 -8.93 -6.90
CA PRO A 240 -20.90 -7.77 -6.47
C PRO A 240 -22.38 -8.12 -6.22
N GLU A 241 -23.01 -8.91 -7.10
CA GLU A 241 -24.41 -9.35 -6.94
C GLU A 241 -24.63 -10.28 -5.73
N GLU A 242 -23.60 -11.01 -5.32
CA GLU A 242 -23.63 -11.89 -4.14
C GLU A 242 -23.42 -11.06 -2.87
N ALA A 243 -22.57 -10.03 -2.92
CA ALA A 243 -22.38 -9.09 -1.82
C ALA A 243 -23.67 -8.37 -1.43
N GLU A 244 -24.46 -7.92 -2.42
CA GLU A 244 -25.76 -7.29 -2.18
C GLU A 244 -26.76 -8.25 -1.50
N ARG A 245 -26.81 -9.51 -1.96
CA ARG A 245 -27.64 -10.56 -1.35
C ARG A 245 -27.22 -10.89 0.07
N LEU A 246 -25.92 -11.00 0.33
CA LEU A 246 -25.38 -11.23 1.67
C LEU A 246 -25.65 -10.05 2.61
N ALA A 247 -25.51 -8.82 2.13
CA ALA A 247 -25.80 -7.61 2.91
C ALA A 247 -27.27 -7.59 3.36
N LEU A 248 -28.20 -7.90 2.46
CA LEU A 248 -29.62 -8.00 2.80
C LEU A 248 -29.89 -9.15 3.78
N ALA A 249 -29.28 -10.32 3.56
CA ALA A 249 -29.44 -11.47 4.44
C ALA A 249 -28.90 -11.20 5.86
N GLN A 250 -27.79 -10.47 5.99
CA GLN A 250 -27.22 -10.05 7.27
C GLN A 250 -28.11 -9.03 7.98
N ALA A 251 -28.78 -8.14 7.25
CA ALA A 251 -29.70 -7.17 7.84
C ALA A 251 -31.00 -7.82 8.35
N LEU A 252 -31.48 -8.85 7.65
CA LEU A 252 -32.77 -9.50 7.95
C LEU A 252 -32.68 -10.63 8.98
N GLY A 253 -31.53 -11.26 9.16
CA GLY A 253 -31.40 -12.41 10.04
C GLY A 253 -29.98 -12.83 10.35
N LYS A 254 -29.81 -14.10 10.73
CA LYS A 254 -28.52 -14.63 11.19
C LYS A 254 -27.86 -15.47 10.11
N LEU A 255 -26.60 -15.15 9.82
CA LEU A 255 -25.75 -15.93 8.92
C LEU A 255 -24.96 -16.98 9.69
N THR A 256 -24.85 -18.16 9.11
CA THR A 256 -24.08 -19.30 9.62
C THR A 256 -23.23 -19.86 8.49
N LEU A 257 -21.96 -20.11 8.77
CA LEU A 257 -21.01 -20.68 7.83
C LEU A 257 -21.02 -22.21 7.98
N ALA A 258 -21.00 -22.90 6.86
CA ALA A 258 -20.76 -24.33 6.78
C ALA A 258 -19.46 -24.56 6.02
N LEU A 259 -18.47 -25.17 6.67
CA LEU A 259 -17.19 -25.50 6.04
C LEU A 259 -17.38 -26.64 5.03
N ARG A 260 -16.88 -26.46 3.80
CA ARG A 260 -16.91 -27.50 2.78
C ARG A 260 -15.75 -28.47 2.94
N SER A 261 -15.93 -29.68 2.42
CA SER A 261 -14.81 -30.60 2.25
C SER A 261 -13.82 -30.06 1.22
N SER A 262 -12.53 -30.31 1.40
CA SER A 262 -11.48 -29.95 0.44
C SER A 262 -11.64 -30.64 -0.92
N GLU A 263 -12.41 -31.73 -0.98
CA GLU A 263 -12.67 -32.50 -2.22
C GLU A 263 -14.01 -32.13 -2.88
N ASP A 264 -14.85 -31.30 -2.24
CA ASP A 264 -16.18 -30.92 -2.73
C ASP A 264 -16.16 -29.53 -3.40
N GLU A 265 -15.66 -29.48 -4.64
CA GLU A 265 -15.60 -28.27 -5.48
C GLU A 265 -16.89 -28.01 -6.29
N GLY A 266 -17.86 -28.92 -6.26
CA GLY A 266 -19.04 -28.88 -7.12
C GLY A 266 -20.12 -27.91 -6.62
N LEU A 267 -20.60 -27.00 -7.47
CA LEU A 267 -21.82 -26.25 -7.17
C LEU A 267 -23.01 -27.21 -7.17
N ARG A 268 -23.78 -27.27 -6.08
CA ARG A 268 -24.99 -28.10 -6.04
C ARG A 268 -26.13 -27.30 -6.66
N LYS A 269 -27.09 -27.98 -7.29
CA LYS A 269 -28.31 -27.31 -7.74
C LYS A 269 -29.05 -26.82 -6.49
N SER A 270 -29.36 -25.52 -6.46
CA SER A 270 -29.90 -24.76 -5.32
C SER A 270 -30.76 -25.63 -4.40
N ALA A 271 -30.31 -25.83 -3.17
CA ALA A 271 -31.07 -26.57 -2.18
C ALA A 271 -32.42 -25.87 -1.94
N THR A 272 -33.50 -26.66 -1.91
CA THR A 272 -34.82 -26.15 -1.52
C THR A 272 -34.72 -25.54 -0.11
N PRO A 273 -35.22 -24.30 0.10
CA PRO A 273 -35.19 -23.69 1.42
C PRO A 273 -35.87 -24.60 2.46
N THR A 274 -35.23 -24.77 3.62
CA THR A 274 -35.75 -25.60 4.70
C THR A 274 -36.63 -24.75 5.60
N THR A 275 -37.94 -25.03 5.60
CA THR A 275 -38.92 -24.39 6.49
C THR A 275 -39.07 -25.16 7.80
N VAL A 276 -39.54 -24.50 8.87
CA VAL A 276 -39.84 -25.15 10.17
C VAL A 276 -40.66 -26.44 10.01
N LYS A 277 -41.64 -26.47 9.11
CA LYS A 277 -42.44 -27.68 8.82
C LYS A 277 -41.56 -28.86 8.37
N ALA A 278 -40.59 -28.61 7.50
CA ALA A 278 -39.70 -29.62 6.97
C ALA A 278 -38.76 -30.22 8.03
N LEU A 279 -38.43 -29.47 9.09
CA LEU A 279 -37.62 -29.97 10.20
C LEU A 279 -38.32 -31.08 11.00
N PHE A 280 -39.65 -31.00 11.12
CA PHE A 280 -40.44 -31.97 11.89
C PHE A 280 -41.01 -33.10 11.04
N THR A 281 -41.14 -32.91 9.72
CA THR A 281 -41.54 -33.97 8.80
C THR A 281 -40.28 -34.66 8.27
N LYS A 282 -39.89 -35.78 8.90
CA LYS A 282 -38.71 -36.59 8.56
C LYS A 282 -38.75 -37.09 7.10
N THR A 283 -38.38 -36.25 6.15
CA THR A 283 -38.20 -36.59 4.73
C THR A 283 -36.71 -36.81 4.49
N GLY A 284 -36.17 -37.84 5.15
CA GLY A 284 -34.79 -38.26 4.94
C GLY A 284 -34.69 -39.11 3.68
N THR A 285 -34.34 -38.50 2.55
CA THR A 285 -33.66 -39.25 1.49
C THR A 285 -32.22 -39.40 1.95
N ALA A 286 -31.81 -40.61 2.29
CA ALA A 286 -30.44 -40.91 2.69
C ALA A 286 -29.46 -40.58 1.54
N PRO A 287 -28.31 -39.94 1.80
CA PRO A 287 -27.26 -39.81 0.79
C PRO A 287 -26.65 -41.18 0.48
N ARG A 288 -26.44 -41.47 -0.81
CA ARG A 288 -25.66 -42.60 -1.31
C ARG A 288 -24.17 -42.31 -1.20
#